data_AF-A0A8I1IQW6-F1
#
_entry.id   AF-A0A8I1IQW6-F1
#
_cell.length_a   1.000
_cell.length_b   1.000
_cell.length_c   1.000
_cell.angle_alpha   90.00
_cell.angle_beta   90.00
_cell.angle_gamma   90.00
#
_symmetry.space_group_name_H-M   'P 1'
#
loop_
_entity.id
_entity.type
_entity.pdbx_description
1 polymer ?
#
loop_
_entity_poly.entity_id
_entity_poly.type
_entity_poly.pdbx_seq_one_letter_code
_entity_poly.pdbx_strand_id
1 'polypeptide(L)'
;MDDLVHSDITDLDTLVNMIKLSFSFADGANMIALCDRLYSHVNQKYQELQLYKARKKPIQPIHTKRPLVYYYGYSHLMKGMAFQKQGKYEAARDCIEKYAELGWFNGLDQYGEAEVEYYRYAARANLYALDILSGHAEVLQEYIQFLRNNPEELLPGLLSIVEGASRYDYSLEAVLESFAEQIEGFKYFEEPVNVSYYFRFCYQLALYYIKQQQFTVALGYILQSLMLSDTLGMEHEHEFRKCTAVFEIFRSQATATQQDQYITILKGVLKDEKIDFTPSVAQSV
;
A
#
# COMPACT_ATOMS: atom_id res chain seq x y z
N MET A 1 -13.13 47.54 -8.91
CA MET A 1 -14.01 46.54 -8.30
C MET A 1 -13.33 45.21 -8.56
N ASP A 2 -12.17 45.08 -7.91
CA ASP A 2 -11.25 43.95 -8.00
C ASP A 2 -11.45 43.19 -6.70
N ASP A 3 -12.15 42.08 -6.78
CA ASP A 3 -12.09 41.01 -5.78
C ASP A 3 -12.24 39.71 -6.56
N LEU A 4 -11.22 39.44 -7.39
CA LEU A 4 -10.96 38.09 -7.87
C LEU A 4 -10.56 37.25 -6.65
N VAL A 5 -11.51 36.42 -6.25
CA VAL A 5 -11.32 35.23 -5.43
C VAL A 5 -10.20 34.38 -6.04
N HIS A 6 -8.97 34.65 -5.64
CA HIS A 6 -7.88 33.68 -5.70
C HIS A 6 -7.77 33.06 -4.32
N SER A 7 -8.27 31.83 -4.26
CA SER A 7 -8.26 30.97 -3.09
C SER A 7 -6.86 30.89 -2.47
N ASP A 8 -6.75 31.29 -1.22
CA ASP A 8 -5.69 30.86 -0.30
C ASP A 8 -5.81 29.34 -0.05
N ILE A 9 -5.51 28.53 -1.07
CA ILE A 9 -5.20 27.11 -0.88
C ILE A 9 -3.83 27.09 -0.21
N THR A 10 -3.84 27.02 1.11
CA THR A 10 -2.63 26.89 1.91
C THR A 10 -1.79 25.73 1.42
N ASP A 11 -0.51 26.00 1.17
CA ASP A 11 0.52 25.10 0.65
C ASP A 11 0.54 23.67 1.25
N LEU A 12 0.07 23.48 2.49
CA LEU A 12 -0.04 22.15 3.11
C LEU A 12 -0.97 21.19 2.35
N ASP A 13 -2.14 21.66 1.90
CA ASP A 13 -3.10 20.84 1.16
C ASP A 13 -2.56 20.44 -0.21
N THR A 14 -1.86 21.37 -0.87
CA THR A 14 -1.18 21.13 -2.14
C THR A 14 -0.07 20.09 -1.96
N LEU A 15 0.76 20.23 -0.92
CA LEU A 15 1.82 19.26 -0.60
C LEU A 15 1.26 17.86 -0.32
N VAL A 16 0.14 17.74 0.40
CA VAL A 16 -0.55 16.44 0.60
C VAL A 16 -0.94 15.81 -0.74
N ASN A 17 -1.52 16.60 -1.66
CA ASN A 17 -1.90 16.09 -2.98
C ASN A 17 -0.67 15.66 -3.80
N MET A 18 0.42 16.43 -3.75
CA MET A 18 1.68 16.06 -4.41
C MET A 18 2.28 14.77 -3.83
N ILE A 19 2.21 14.57 -2.51
CA ILE A 19 2.66 13.33 -1.86
C ILE A 19 1.84 12.14 -2.35
N LYS A 20 0.50 12.28 -2.44
CA LYS A 20 -0.38 11.22 -2.96
C LYS A 20 -0.04 10.86 -4.41
N LEU A 21 0.18 11.86 -5.27
CA LEU A 21 0.60 11.63 -6.66
C LEU A 21 1.96 10.93 -6.72
N SER A 22 2.95 11.39 -5.94
CA SER A 22 4.29 10.78 -5.91
C SER A 22 4.25 9.33 -5.41
N PHE A 23 3.34 9.01 -4.48
CA PHE A 23 3.11 7.65 -4.02
C PHE A 23 2.58 6.74 -5.15
N SER A 24 1.66 7.23 -5.98
CA SER A 24 1.14 6.49 -7.13
C SER A 24 2.23 6.19 -8.17
N PHE A 25 3.17 7.11 -8.40
CA PHE A 25 4.27 6.91 -9.36
C PHE A 25 5.47 6.12 -8.81
N ALA A 26 5.40 5.63 -7.57
CA ALA A 26 6.48 4.91 -6.90
C ALA A 26 7.83 5.67 -6.83
N ASP A 27 7.81 7.01 -6.93
CA ASP A 27 9.00 7.86 -6.77
C ASP A 27 9.26 8.12 -5.29
N GLY A 28 9.98 7.19 -4.67
CA GLY A 28 10.29 7.26 -3.24
C GLY A 28 11.18 8.44 -2.85
N ALA A 29 12.05 8.94 -3.74
CA ALA A 29 12.96 10.03 -3.41
C ALA A 29 12.23 11.38 -3.39
N ASN A 30 11.43 11.64 -4.42
CA ASN A 30 10.60 12.84 -4.47
C ASN A 30 9.55 12.84 -3.35
N MET A 31 8.95 11.68 -3.05
CA MET A 31 7.99 11.53 -1.97
C MET A 31 8.58 11.92 -0.61
N ILE A 32 9.82 11.47 -0.29
CA ILE A 32 10.50 11.85 0.95
C ILE A 32 10.73 13.36 1.01
N ALA A 33 11.20 13.97 -0.08
CA ALA A 33 11.44 15.42 -0.13
C ALA A 33 10.15 16.22 0.07
N LEU A 34 9.03 15.78 -0.51
CA LEU A 34 7.72 16.40 -0.30
C LEU A 34 7.23 16.26 1.14
N CYS A 35 7.44 15.09 1.76
CA CYS A 35 7.13 14.88 3.17
C CYS A 35 7.94 15.80 4.09
N ASP A 36 9.24 15.99 3.81
CA ASP A 36 10.11 16.89 4.58
C ASP A 36 9.69 18.37 4.45
N ARG A 37 9.23 18.78 3.26
CA ARG A 37 8.64 20.10 3.06
C ARG A 37 7.33 20.26 3.84
N LEU A 38 6.43 19.26 3.76
CA LEU A 38 5.16 19.28 4.50
C LEU A 38 5.41 19.41 6.01
N TYR A 39 6.32 18.59 6.55
CA TYR A 39 6.74 18.63 7.95
C TYR A 39 7.28 20.01 8.34
N SER A 40 8.18 20.58 7.53
CA SER A 40 8.78 21.88 7.82
C SER A 40 7.72 22.98 7.88
N HIS A 41 6.76 22.97 6.94
CA HIS A 41 5.72 23.99 6.84
C HIS A 41 4.67 23.87 7.95
N VAL A 42 4.23 22.65 8.29
CA VAL A 42 3.30 22.45 9.41
C VAL A 42 3.95 22.81 10.74
N ASN A 43 5.22 22.45 10.94
CA ASN A 43 5.95 22.77 12.16
C ASN A 43 6.15 24.29 12.32
N GLN A 44 6.50 25.00 11.24
CA GLN A 44 6.60 26.47 11.27
C GLN A 44 5.27 27.12 11.66
N LYS A 45 4.16 26.71 11.02
CA LYS A 45 2.82 27.25 11.33
C LYS A 45 2.40 26.94 12.77
N TYR A 46 2.69 25.74 13.26
CA TYR A 46 2.40 25.37 14.64
C TYR A 46 3.20 26.21 15.64
N GLN A 47 4.52 26.37 15.42
CA GLN A 47 5.38 27.19 16.28
C GLN A 47 4.95 28.65 16.30
N GLU A 48 4.60 29.22 15.15
CA GLU A 48 4.06 30.57 15.06
C GLU A 48 2.77 30.70 15.88
N LEU A 49 1.82 29.77 15.72
CA LEU A 49 0.58 29.75 16.48
C LEU A 49 0.83 29.73 18.00
N GLN A 50 1.73 28.88 18.48
CA GLN A 50 2.07 28.82 19.91
C GLN A 50 2.72 30.13 20.41
N LEU A 51 3.55 30.75 19.58
CA LEU A 51 4.24 32.00 19.92
C LEU A 51 3.27 33.20 19.99
N TYR A 52 2.26 33.24 19.12
CA TYR A 52 1.19 34.24 19.20
C TYR A 52 0.31 34.04 20.44
N LYS A 53 -0.07 32.78 20.75
CA LYS A 53 -0.79 32.41 21.98
C LYS A 53 -0.02 32.86 23.23
N ALA A 54 1.27 32.54 23.32
CA ALA A 54 2.12 32.92 24.45
C ALA A 54 2.22 34.44 24.63
N ARG A 55 2.24 35.20 23.52
CA ARG A 55 2.29 36.68 23.53
C ARG A 55 0.92 37.34 23.66
N LYS A 56 -0.17 36.58 23.81
CA LYS A 56 -1.57 37.08 23.82
C LYS A 56 -1.88 37.97 22.62
N LYS A 57 -1.27 37.69 21.47
CA LYS A 57 -1.52 38.40 20.21
C LYS A 57 -2.76 37.82 19.53
N PRO A 58 -3.48 38.61 18.70
CA PRO A 58 -4.55 38.08 17.89
C PRO A 58 -4.01 36.99 16.97
N ILE A 59 -4.61 35.81 17.05
CA ILE A 59 -4.26 34.66 16.23
C ILE A 59 -4.95 34.84 14.88
N GLN A 60 -4.18 34.81 13.79
CA GLN A 60 -4.80 34.75 12.47
C GLN A 60 -5.34 33.33 12.23
N PRO A 61 -6.53 33.20 11.62
CA PRO A 61 -7.07 31.89 11.26
C PRO A 61 -6.11 31.16 10.32
N ILE A 62 -5.85 29.89 10.61
CA ILE A 62 -5.13 29.02 9.68
C ILE A 62 -6.18 28.41 8.75
N HIS A 63 -6.13 28.80 7.48
CA HIS A 63 -7.08 28.34 6.46
C HIS A 63 -6.65 27.01 5.83
N THR A 64 -6.61 25.94 6.62
CA THR A 64 -6.33 24.57 6.14
C THR A 64 -7.59 23.70 6.15
N LYS A 65 -7.68 22.71 5.27
CA LYS A 65 -8.85 21.80 5.23
C LYS A 65 -8.96 20.88 6.44
N ARG A 66 -7.83 20.61 7.10
CA ARG A 66 -7.69 19.69 8.25
C ARG A 66 -6.96 20.43 9.39
N PRO A 67 -7.01 19.94 10.64
CA PRO A 67 -6.20 20.52 11.73
C PRO A 67 -4.69 20.29 11.49
N LEU A 68 -3.81 21.13 12.07
CA LEU A 68 -2.36 21.02 11.84
C LEU A 68 -1.79 19.63 12.20
N VAL A 69 -2.33 18.98 13.24
CA VAL A 69 -1.89 17.65 13.67
C VAL A 69 -2.02 16.60 12.55
N TYR A 70 -3.00 16.75 11.66
CA TYR A 70 -3.13 15.91 10.46
C TYR A 70 -1.89 15.99 9.58
N TYR A 71 -1.51 17.19 9.15
CA TYR A 71 -0.39 17.36 8.24
C TYR A 71 0.93 16.92 8.86
N TYR A 72 1.08 17.11 10.18
CA TYR A 72 2.23 16.61 10.93
C TYR A 72 2.30 15.08 10.89
N GLY A 73 1.23 14.40 11.33
CA GLY A 73 1.18 12.93 11.30
C GLY A 73 1.33 12.37 9.88
N TYR A 74 0.66 12.98 8.90
CA TYR A 74 0.70 12.56 7.50
C TYR A 74 2.11 12.65 6.91
N SER A 75 2.86 13.71 7.22
CA SER A 75 4.24 13.88 6.76
C SER A 75 5.15 12.73 7.21
N HIS A 76 5.03 12.32 8.48
CA HIS A 76 5.84 11.22 9.02
C HIS A 76 5.34 9.85 8.59
N LEU A 77 4.01 9.64 8.55
CA LEU A 77 3.40 8.41 8.06
C LEU A 77 3.87 8.07 6.64
N MET A 78 3.71 9.03 5.71
CA MET A 78 4.05 8.81 4.31
C MET A 78 5.57 8.66 4.11
N LYS A 79 6.40 9.42 4.85
CA LYS A 79 7.86 9.26 4.83
C LYS A 79 8.29 7.88 5.36
N GLY A 80 7.67 7.40 6.43
CA GLY A 80 7.90 6.06 6.98
C GLY A 80 7.58 4.96 5.96
N MET A 81 6.44 5.05 5.29
CA MET A 81 6.06 4.12 4.21
C MET A 81 7.09 4.12 3.07
N ALA A 82 7.60 5.28 2.67
CA ALA A 82 8.63 5.39 1.63
C ALA A 82 9.94 4.70 2.05
N PHE A 83 10.37 4.85 3.31
CA PHE A 83 11.53 4.14 3.84
C PHE A 83 11.32 2.63 3.96
N GLN A 84 10.14 2.20 4.41
CA GLN A 84 9.78 0.77 4.47
C GLN A 84 9.86 0.12 3.10
N LYS A 85 9.29 0.76 2.05
CA LYS A 85 9.38 0.28 0.66
C LYS A 85 10.83 0.19 0.14
N GLN A 86 11.73 1.03 0.64
CA GLN A 86 13.16 1.01 0.33
C GLN A 86 13.96 0.00 1.18
N GLY A 87 13.32 -0.73 2.10
CA GLY A 87 13.98 -1.63 3.03
C GLY A 87 14.78 -0.93 4.15
N LYS A 88 14.59 0.39 4.33
CA LYS A 88 15.27 1.18 5.37
C LYS A 88 14.45 1.16 6.65
N TYR A 89 14.41 0.00 7.32
CA TYR A 89 13.46 -0.26 8.40
C TYR A 89 13.68 0.62 9.65
N GLU A 90 14.92 0.87 10.06
CA GLU A 90 15.19 1.78 11.19
C GLU A 90 14.70 3.20 10.90
N ALA A 91 14.98 3.73 9.70
CA ALA A 91 14.50 5.06 9.31
C ALA A 91 12.96 5.13 9.22
N ALA A 92 12.30 4.01 8.87
CA ALA A 92 10.85 3.91 8.92
C ALA A 92 10.34 3.92 10.36
N ARG A 93 10.98 3.18 11.28
CA ARG A 93 10.66 3.17 12.71
C ARG A 93 10.74 4.57 13.33
N ASP A 94 11.84 5.29 13.05
CA ASP A 94 12.03 6.68 13.49
C ASP A 94 10.89 7.61 13.02
N CYS A 95 10.29 7.32 11.86
CA CYS A 95 9.15 8.07 11.37
C CYS A 95 7.87 7.68 12.11
N ILE A 96 7.67 6.39 12.39
CA ILE A 96 6.48 5.91 13.11
C ILE A 96 6.42 6.49 14.53
N GLU A 97 7.54 6.48 15.25
CA GLU A 97 7.62 7.04 16.60
C GLU A 97 7.21 8.51 16.67
N LYS A 98 7.46 9.28 15.60
CA LYS A 98 7.10 10.72 15.55
C LYS A 98 5.61 10.98 15.44
N TYR A 99 4.83 10.04 14.91
CA TYR A 99 3.36 10.19 14.83
C TYR A 99 2.60 9.23 15.76
N ALA A 100 3.29 8.30 16.43
CA ALA A 100 2.68 7.34 17.34
C ALA A 100 1.99 7.98 18.53
N GLU A 101 2.49 9.12 19.00
CA GLU A 101 1.83 9.90 20.04
C GLU A 101 1.85 11.40 19.74
N LEU A 102 0.67 11.95 19.46
CA LEU A 102 0.47 13.33 19.06
C LEU A 102 -0.37 14.14 20.05
N GLY A 103 -0.68 13.60 21.24
CA GLY A 103 -1.41 14.30 22.30
C GLY A 103 -0.67 15.50 22.90
N TRP A 104 0.60 15.70 22.55
CA TRP A 104 1.36 16.90 22.89
C TRP A 104 0.96 18.14 22.04
N PHE A 105 0.17 17.96 20.98
CA PHE A 105 -0.33 19.10 20.18
C PHE A 105 -1.27 19.98 21.03
N ASN A 106 -0.89 21.25 21.19
CA ASN A 106 -1.65 22.16 22.04
C ASN A 106 -2.82 22.83 21.29
N GLY A 107 -4.01 22.74 21.88
CA GLY A 107 -5.23 23.36 21.38
C GLY A 107 -5.95 22.52 20.33
N LEU A 108 -5.96 21.21 20.52
CA LEU A 108 -6.77 20.28 19.74
C LEU A 108 -8.25 20.51 20.04
N ASP A 109 -9.05 20.51 18.98
CA ASP A 109 -10.50 20.38 19.06
C ASP A 109 -10.89 18.92 18.80
N GLN A 110 -12.18 18.61 18.73
CA GLN A 110 -12.67 17.25 18.47
C GLN A 110 -12.11 16.63 17.19
N TYR A 111 -11.85 17.43 16.15
CA TYR A 111 -11.29 16.95 14.90
C TYR A 111 -9.80 16.66 15.05
N GLY A 112 -9.07 17.52 15.78
CA GLY A 112 -7.68 17.29 16.14
C GLY A 112 -7.50 16.02 16.97
N GLU A 113 -8.32 15.80 18.00
CA GLU A 113 -8.26 14.58 18.82
C GLU A 113 -8.56 13.32 18.00
N ALA A 114 -9.50 13.39 17.07
CA ALA A 114 -9.77 12.27 16.16
C ALA A 114 -8.57 11.91 15.27
N GLU A 115 -7.79 12.90 14.80
CA GLU A 115 -6.55 12.65 14.08
C GLU A 115 -5.48 12.01 14.98
N VAL A 116 -5.35 12.44 16.24
CA VAL A 116 -4.41 11.84 17.21
C VAL A 116 -4.71 10.35 17.40
N GLU A 117 -5.99 9.99 17.61
CA GLU A 117 -6.40 8.59 17.74
C GLU A 117 -6.12 7.79 16.46
N TYR A 118 -6.41 8.36 15.30
CA TYR A 118 -6.11 7.75 14.01
C TYR A 118 -4.61 7.44 13.85
N TYR A 119 -3.73 8.41 14.17
CA TYR A 119 -2.28 8.20 14.04
C TYR A 119 -1.74 7.21 15.05
N ARG A 120 -2.27 7.19 16.28
CA ARG A 120 -1.91 6.18 17.27
C ARG A 120 -2.27 4.77 16.79
N TYR A 121 -3.46 4.62 16.21
CA TYR A 121 -3.91 3.38 15.61
C TYR A 121 -3.00 2.96 14.43
N ALA A 122 -2.79 3.86 13.47
CA ALA A 122 -1.95 3.61 12.30
C ALA A 122 -0.49 3.30 12.68
N ALA A 123 0.04 3.90 13.76
CA ALA A 123 1.38 3.63 14.24
C ALA A 123 1.49 2.19 14.72
N ARG A 124 0.49 1.70 15.45
CA ARG A 124 0.45 0.31 15.93
C ARG A 124 0.41 -0.69 14.77
N ALA A 125 -0.47 -0.46 13.79
CA ALA A 125 -0.55 -1.32 12.60
C ALA A 125 0.77 -1.36 11.82
N ASN A 126 1.37 -0.19 11.60
CA ASN A 126 2.62 -0.07 10.86
C ASN A 126 3.84 -0.63 11.62
N LEU A 127 3.88 -0.53 12.95
CA LEU A 127 4.95 -1.14 13.74
C LEU A 127 4.93 -2.66 13.63
N TYR A 128 3.76 -3.31 13.74
CA TYR A 128 3.68 -4.76 13.53
C TYR A 128 4.15 -5.16 12.12
N ALA A 129 3.71 -4.46 11.08
CA ALA A 129 4.17 -4.71 9.71
C ALA A 129 5.70 -4.55 9.60
N LEU A 130 6.25 -3.49 10.19
CA LEU A 130 7.67 -3.17 10.16
C LEU A 130 8.51 -4.22 10.89
N ASP A 131 8.06 -4.68 12.06
CA ASP A 131 8.71 -5.72 12.87
C ASP A 131 8.82 -7.03 12.06
N ILE A 132 7.72 -7.46 11.44
CA ILE A 132 7.71 -8.64 10.57
C ILE A 132 8.65 -8.47 9.37
N LEU A 133 8.61 -7.33 8.69
CA LEU A 133 9.47 -7.05 7.53
C LEU A 133 10.96 -6.96 7.91
N SER A 134 11.26 -6.59 9.16
CA SER A 134 12.62 -6.49 9.71
C SER A 134 13.12 -7.77 10.39
N GLY A 135 12.31 -8.83 10.44
CA GLY A 135 12.74 -10.17 10.87
C GLY A 135 12.37 -10.54 12.30
N HIS A 136 11.60 -9.70 12.98
CA HIS A 136 11.11 -9.94 14.34
C HIS A 136 9.88 -10.86 14.32
N ALA A 137 10.06 -12.11 13.89
CA ALA A 137 8.98 -13.08 13.73
C ALA A 137 8.25 -13.41 15.06
N GLU A 138 8.87 -13.13 16.20
CA GLU A 138 8.27 -13.27 17.53
C GLU A 138 6.98 -12.47 17.71
N VAL A 139 6.78 -11.35 17.00
CA VAL A 139 5.55 -10.54 17.09
C VAL A 139 4.39 -11.11 16.28
N LEU A 140 4.61 -12.17 15.49
CA LEU A 140 3.64 -12.68 14.52
C LEU A 140 2.30 -13.08 15.17
N GLN A 141 2.32 -13.71 16.33
CA GLN A 141 1.08 -14.14 17.01
C GLN A 141 0.25 -12.94 17.48
N GLU A 142 0.91 -11.92 18.04
CA GLU A 142 0.26 -10.67 18.44
C GLU A 142 -0.28 -9.93 17.22
N TYR A 143 0.47 -9.94 16.11
CA TYR A 143 0.02 -9.31 14.89
C TYR A 143 -1.20 -10.00 14.29
N ILE A 144 -1.23 -11.34 14.24
CA ILE A 144 -2.41 -12.10 13.82
C ILE A 144 -3.63 -11.74 14.67
N GLN A 145 -3.46 -11.62 15.99
CA GLN A 145 -4.56 -11.23 16.86
C GLN A 145 -5.01 -9.77 16.64
N PHE A 146 -4.07 -8.87 16.34
CA PHE A 146 -4.38 -7.51 15.94
C PHE A 146 -5.21 -7.50 14.64
N LEU A 147 -4.81 -8.25 13.60
CA LEU A 147 -5.54 -8.31 12.33
C LEU A 147 -6.94 -8.89 12.47
N ARG A 148 -7.15 -9.87 13.36
CA ARG A 148 -8.51 -10.40 13.66
C ARG A 148 -9.44 -9.33 14.23
N ASN A 149 -8.91 -8.41 15.02
CA ASN A 149 -9.69 -7.37 15.67
C ASN A 149 -9.87 -6.12 14.77
N ASN A 150 -9.17 -6.06 13.65
CA ASN A 150 -9.09 -4.88 12.77
C ASN A 150 -9.14 -5.30 11.29
N PRO A 151 -10.34 -5.65 10.77
CA PRO A 151 -10.50 -6.17 9.41
C PRO A 151 -9.98 -5.25 8.30
N GLU A 152 -9.98 -3.94 8.51
CA GLU A 152 -9.48 -2.94 7.58
C GLU A 152 -7.96 -3.01 7.36
N GLU A 153 -7.20 -3.54 8.32
CA GLU A 153 -5.75 -3.74 8.22
C GLU A 153 -5.38 -5.15 7.72
N LEU A 154 -6.38 -6.01 7.49
CA LEU A 154 -6.13 -7.42 7.21
C LEU A 154 -5.33 -7.65 5.93
N LEU A 155 -5.76 -7.07 4.80
CA LEU A 155 -5.07 -7.22 3.52
C LEU A 155 -3.63 -6.64 3.54
N PRO A 156 -3.39 -5.38 3.96
CA PRO A 156 -2.03 -4.85 4.03
C PRO A 156 -1.16 -5.59 5.05
N GLY A 157 -1.75 -6.09 6.15
CA GLY A 157 -1.04 -6.89 7.13
C GLY A 157 -0.64 -8.27 6.63
N LEU A 158 -1.55 -8.99 5.97
CA LEU A 158 -1.24 -10.27 5.32
C LEU A 158 -0.17 -10.12 4.25
N LEU A 159 -0.19 -9.05 3.44
CA LEU A 159 0.87 -8.77 2.50
C LEU A 159 2.24 -8.64 3.20
N SER A 160 2.31 -7.91 4.31
CA SER A 160 3.56 -7.75 5.08
C SER A 160 4.04 -9.08 5.66
N ILE A 161 3.11 -9.94 6.12
CA ILE A 161 3.41 -11.28 6.62
C ILE A 161 3.94 -12.20 5.51
N VAL A 162 3.39 -12.14 4.30
CA VAL A 162 3.89 -12.94 3.16
C VAL A 162 5.28 -12.46 2.71
N GLU A 163 5.49 -11.14 2.64
CA GLU A 163 6.80 -10.56 2.31
C GLU A 163 7.86 -10.93 3.37
N GLY A 164 7.50 -10.89 4.66
CA GLY A 164 8.35 -11.33 5.76
C GLY A 164 8.69 -12.82 5.68
N ALA A 165 7.68 -13.69 5.44
CA ALA A 165 7.87 -15.14 5.33
C ALA A 165 8.82 -15.50 4.20
N SER A 166 8.68 -14.85 3.06
CA SER A 166 9.55 -15.07 1.89
C SER A 166 11.02 -14.73 2.18
N ARG A 167 11.26 -13.76 3.08
CA ARG A 167 12.60 -13.30 3.44
C ARG A 167 13.25 -14.10 4.57
N TYR A 168 12.47 -14.46 5.58
CA TYR A 168 12.98 -15.09 6.82
C TYR A 168 12.58 -16.56 6.95
N ASP A 169 11.99 -17.15 5.91
CA ASP A 169 11.75 -18.60 5.77
C ASP A 169 10.88 -19.22 6.87
N TYR A 170 9.88 -18.47 7.35
CA TYR A 170 8.84 -19.01 8.23
C TYR A 170 7.59 -19.45 7.46
N SER A 171 6.87 -20.41 8.04
CA SER A 171 5.66 -21.04 7.50
C SER A 171 4.47 -20.09 7.49
N LEU A 172 3.73 -20.08 6.38
CA LEU A 172 2.49 -19.29 6.20
C LEU A 172 1.22 -20.12 6.40
N GLU A 173 1.32 -21.44 6.43
CA GLU A 173 0.20 -22.38 6.37
C GLU A 173 -0.86 -22.07 7.43
N ALA A 174 -0.45 -21.98 8.71
CA ALA A 174 -1.37 -21.67 9.81
C ALA A 174 -2.00 -20.26 9.70
N VAL A 175 -1.26 -19.29 9.16
CA VAL A 175 -1.76 -17.92 8.97
C VAL A 175 -2.84 -17.91 7.88
N LEU A 176 -2.53 -18.47 6.71
CA LEU A 176 -3.44 -18.52 5.57
C LEU A 176 -4.69 -19.32 5.87
N GLU A 177 -4.57 -20.45 6.58
CA GLU A 177 -5.72 -21.24 7.04
C GLU A 177 -6.62 -20.42 7.97
N SER A 178 -6.03 -19.66 8.91
CA SER A 178 -6.80 -18.86 9.87
C SER A 178 -7.56 -17.67 9.26
N PHE A 179 -7.20 -17.26 8.04
CA PHE A 179 -7.83 -16.15 7.32
C PHE A 179 -8.45 -16.59 5.98
N ALA A 180 -8.64 -17.89 5.75
CA ALA A 180 -9.03 -18.42 4.45
C ALA A 180 -10.35 -17.83 3.92
N GLU A 181 -11.36 -17.69 4.79
CA GLU A 181 -12.65 -17.11 4.43
C GLU A 181 -12.53 -15.63 4.02
N GLN A 182 -11.75 -14.85 4.78
CA GLN A 182 -11.52 -13.44 4.50
C GLN A 182 -10.71 -13.24 3.21
N ILE A 183 -9.67 -14.07 3.00
CA ILE A 183 -8.85 -14.06 1.79
C ILE A 183 -9.70 -14.35 0.56
N GLU A 184 -10.61 -15.32 0.64
CA GLU A 184 -11.53 -15.65 -0.46
C GLU A 184 -12.45 -14.47 -0.82
N GLY A 185 -12.76 -13.62 0.17
CA GLY A 185 -13.52 -12.38 -0.03
C GLY A 185 -12.77 -11.29 -0.82
N PHE A 186 -11.44 -11.29 -0.84
CA PHE A 186 -10.65 -10.22 -1.44
C PHE A 186 -10.82 -10.09 -2.96
N LYS A 187 -11.22 -11.18 -3.63
CA LYS A 187 -11.50 -11.17 -5.08
C LYS A 187 -12.69 -10.28 -5.47
N TYR A 188 -13.51 -9.87 -4.50
CA TYR A 188 -14.66 -8.99 -4.72
C TYR A 188 -14.35 -7.51 -4.44
N PHE A 189 -13.09 -7.15 -4.16
CA PHE A 189 -12.72 -5.75 -4.03
C PHE A 189 -12.83 -5.02 -5.37
N GLU A 190 -13.49 -3.86 -5.35
CA GLU A 190 -13.65 -2.99 -6.52
C GLU A 190 -12.79 -1.72 -6.43
N GLU A 191 -12.44 -1.31 -5.21
CA GLU A 191 -11.61 -0.12 -4.99
C GLU A 191 -10.20 -0.34 -5.54
N PRO A 192 -9.70 0.51 -6.46
CA PRO A 192 -8.40 0.30 -7.12
C PRO A 192 -7.23 0.08 -6.16
N VAL A 193 -7.26 0.75 -5.00
CA VAL A 193 -6.25 0.58 -3.94
C VAL A 193 -6.27 -0.85 -3.39
N ASN A 194 -7.44 -1.39 -3.06
CA ASN A 194 -7.57 -2.75 -2.53
C ASN A 194 -7.27 -3.80 -3.59
N VAL A 195 -7.67 -3.57 -4.85
CA VAL A 195 -7.29 -4.43 -5.98
C VAL A 195 -5.78 -4.47 -6.15
N SER A 196 -5.09 -3.33 -6.05
CA SER A 196 -3.62 -3.26 -6.14
C SER A 196 -2.94 -3.99 -4.96
N TYR A 197 -3.45 -3.82 -3.73
CA TYR A 197 -2.95 -4.59 -2.59
C TYR A 197 -3.17 -6.10 -2.77
N TYR A 198 -4.34 -6.51 -3.26
CA TYR A 198 -4.66 -7.92 -3.47
C TYR A 198 -3.81 -8.53 -4.59
N PHE A 199 -3.59 -7.79 -5.67
CA PHE A 199 -2.64 -8.17 -6.72
C PHE A 199 -1.26 -8.48 -6.12
N ARG A 200 -0.72 -7.54 -5.31
CA ARG A 200 0.61 -7.68 -4.69
C ARG A 200 0.64 -8.86 -3.72
N PHE A 201 -0.43 -9.07 -2.96
CA PHE A 201 -0.57 -10.21 -2.06
C PHE A 201 -0.49 -11.55 -2.82
N CYS A 202 -1.28 -11.72 -3.88
CA CYS A 202 -1.22 -12.92 -4.72
C CYS A 202 0.17 -13.11 -5.34
N TYR A 203 0.78 -12.04 -5.85
CA TYR A 203 2.10 -12.11 -6.47
C TYR A 203 3.18 -12.55 -5.46
N GLN A 204 3.18 -11.99 -4.25
CA GLN A 204 4.14 -12.38 -3.21
C GLN A 204 3.90 -13.82 -2.74
N LEU A 205 2.64 -14.27 -2.63
CA LEU A 205 2.33 -15.67 -2.33
C LEU A 205 2.86 -16.61 -3.41
N ALA A 206 2.72 -16.25 -4.68
CA ALA A 206 3.28 -17.03 -5.77
C ALA A 206 4.81 -17.19 -5.64
N LEU A 207 5.52 -16.11 -5.33
CA LEU A 207 6.97 -16.16 -5.12
C LEU A 207 7.35 -17.03 -3.91
N TYR A 208 6.61 -16.93 -2.81
CA TYR A 208 6.77 -17.81 -1.65
C TYR A 208 6.63 -19.29 -2.05
N TYR A 209 5.55 -19.66 -2.75
CA TYR A 209 5.30 -21.04 -3.15
C TYR A 209 6.29 -21.56 -4.21
N ILE A 210 6.81 -20.70 -5.09
CA ILE A 210 7.92 -21.05 -6.00
C ILE A 210 9.17 -21.44 -5.20
N LYS A 211 9.52 -20.69 -4.15
CA LYS A 211 10.65 -21.02 -3.27
C LYS A 211 10.48 -22.37 -2.60
N GLN A 212 9.24 -22.70 -2.23
CA GLN A 212 8.86 -24.01 -1.68
C GLN A 212 8.66 -25.12 -2.73
N GLN A 213 8.94 -24.85 -4.01
CA GLN A 213 8.75 -25.78 -5.14
C GLN A 213 7.31 -26.27 -5.32
N GLN A 214 6.34 -25.55 -4.77
CA GLN A 214 4.90 -25.82 -4.93
C GLN A 214 4.38 -25.09 -6.18
N PHE A 215 4.90 -25.47 -7.36
CA PHE A 215 4.69 -24.74 -8.60
C PHE A 215 3.21 -24.63 -9.02
N THR A 216 2.43 -25.70 -8.86
CA THR A 216 1.00 -25.67 -9.21
C THR A 216 0.24 -24.63 -8.38
N VAL A 217 0.51 -24.54 -7.08
CA VAL A 217 -0.11 -23.54 -6.20
C VAL A 217 0.35 -22.13 -6.60
N ALA A 218 1.66 -21.95 -6.79
CA ALA A 218 2.22 -20.68 -7.19
C ALA A 218 1.63 -20.15 -8.51
N LEU A 219 1.52 -21.00 -9.53
CA LEU A 219 0.97 -20.63 -10.83
C LEU A 219 -0.53 -20.28 -10.75
N GLY A 220 -1.27 -20.87 -9.81
CA GLY A 220 -2.64 -20.45 -9.51
C GLY A 220 -2.70 -18.99 -9.05
N TYR A 221 -1.82 -18.59 -8.15
CA TYR A 221 -1.72 -17.20 -7.70
C TYR A 221 -1.20 -16.24 -8.79
N ILE A 222 -0.29 -16.69 -9.67
CA ILE A 222 0.13 -15.89 -10.84
C ILE A 222 -1.04 -15.63 -11.79
N LEU A 223 -1.88 -16.63 -12.05
CA LEU A 223 -3.08 -16.46 -12.86
C LEU A 223 -4.07 -15.49 -12.20
N GLN A 224 -4.25 -15.59 -10.89
CA GLN A 224 -5.07 -14.65 -10.13
C GLN A 224 -4.54 -13.21 -10.27
N SER A 225 -3.23 -13.00 -10.11
CA SER A 225 -2.59 -11.70 -10.32
C SER A 225 -2.76 -11.19 -11.75
N LEU A 226 -2.62 -12.05 -12.78
CA LEU A 226 -2.85 -11.67 -14.18
C LEU A 226 -4.28 -11.18 -14.42
N MET A 227 -5.28 -11.87 -13.88
CA MET A 227 -6.69 -11.45 -14.00
C MET A 227 -6.93 -10.09 -13.34
N LEU A 228 -6.31 -9.84 -12.18
CA LEU A 228 -6.43 -8.54 -11.49
C LEU A 228 -5.71 -7.41 -12.25
N SER A 229 -4.59 -7.70 -12.93
CA SER A 229 -3.86 -6.65 -13.66
C SER A 229 -4.65 -6.09 -14.86
N ASP A 230 -5.57 -6.86 -15.44
CA ASP A 230 -6.48 -6.37 -16.50
C ASP A 230 -7.42 -5.27 -15.97
N THR A 231 -7.76 -5.30 -14.68
CA THR A 231 -8.67 -4.31 -14.07
C THR A 231 -7.97 -3.07 -13.55
N LEU A 232 -6.65 -3.13 -13.31
CA LEU A 232 -5.84 -2.05 -12.74
C LEU A 232 -5.42 -0.96 -13.74
N GLY A 233 -5.67 -1.17 -15.04
CA GLY A 233 -5.36 -0.19 -16.08
C GLY A 233 -3.86 -0.04 -16.40
N MET A 234 -3.54 0.90 -17.31
CA MET A 234 -2.22 1.00 -17.95
C MET A 234 -1.06 1.31 -16.99
N GLU A 235 -1.33 1.91 -15.83
CA GLU A 235 -0.31 2.24 -14.82
C GLU A 235 0.36 0.97 -14.24
N HIS A 236 -0.30 -0.18 -14.39
CA HIS A 236 0.09 -1.48 -13.86
C HIS A 236 0.60 -2.46 -14.93
N GLU A 237 0.91 -2.03 -16.16
CA GLU A 237 1.46 -2.91 -17.22
C GLU A 237 2.75 -3.64 -16.80
N HIS A 238 3.56 -2.98 -15.97
CA HIS A 238 4.79 -3.58 -15.46
C HIS A 238 4.52 -4.79 -14.55
N GLU A 239 3.39 -4.80 -13.84
CA GLU A 239 2.92 -5.91 -13.00
C GLU A 239 2.44 -7.08 -13.84
N PHE A 240 1.69 -6.81 -14.92
CA PHE A 240 1.30 -7.82 -15.91
C PHE A 240 2.54 -8.51 -16.51
N ARG A 241 3.55 -7.74 -16.95
CA ARG A 241 4.81 -8.27 -17.50
C ARG A 241 5.58 -9.17 -16.53
N LYS A 242 5.58 -8.85 -15.24
CA LYS A 242 6.22 -9.72 -14.23
C LYS A 242 5.49 -11.06 -14.12
N CYS A 243 4.16 -11.03 -14.07
CA CYS A 243 3.36 -12.24 -13.96
C CYS A 243 3.49 -13.13 -15.20
N THR A 244 3.48 -12.57 -16.41
CA THR A 244 3.71 -13.34 -17.64
C THR A 244 5.11 -13.94 -17.66
N ALA A 245 6.14 -13.18 -17.30
CA ALA A 245 7.50 -13.71 -17.22
C ALA A 245 7.61 -14.90 -16.24
N VAL A 246 7.04 -14.78 -15.04
CA VAL A 246 7.03 -15.87 -14.06
C VAL A 246 6.27 -17.08 -14.61
N PHE A 247 5.08 -16.88 -15.20
CA PHE A 247 4.30 -17.96 -15.77
C PHE A 247 5.06 -18.70 -16.87
N GLU A 248 5.68 -17.97 -17.81
CA GLU A 248 6.42 -18.57 -18.93
C GLU A 248 7.67 -19.34 -18.46
N ILE A 249 8.41 -18.82 -17.47
CA ILE A 249 9.57 -19.51 -16.89
C ILE A 249 9.18 -20.86 -16.29
N PHE A 250 8.02 -20.93 -15.61
CA PHE A 250 7.55 -22.13 -14.94
C PHE A 250 6.45 -22.87 -15.71
N ARG A 251 6.24 -22.56 -16.98
CA ARG A 251 5.11 -23.07 -17.78
C ARG A 251 5.07 -24.60 -17.84
N SER A 252 6.23 -25.26 -17.87
CA SER A 252 6.31 -26.72 -17.90
C SER A 252 5.77 -27.40 -16.63
N GLN A 253 5.62 -26.63 -15.54
CA GLN A 253 5.06 -27.09 -14.27
C GLN A 253 3.55 -26.80 -14.15
N ALA A 254 2.97 -26.07 -15.11
CA ALA A 254 1.56 -25.72 -15.13
C ALA A 254 0.69 -26.92 -15.53
N THR A 255 -0.45 -27.09 -14.87
CA THR A 255 -1.47 -28.07 -15.30
C THR A 255 -2.08 -27.66 -16.64
N ALA A 256 -2.70 -28.61 -17.36
CA ALA A 256 -3.42 -28.29 -18.60
C ALA A 256 -4.46 -27.18 -18.39
N THR A 257 -5.25 -27.26 -17.31
CA THR A 257 -6.22 -26.23 -16.93
C THR A 257 -5.58 -24.86 -16.70
N GLN A 258 -4.43 -24.80 -16.04
CA GLN A 258 -3.70 -23.53 -15.83
C GLN A 258 -3.18 -22.95 -17.13
N GLN A 259 -2.71 -23.78 -18.06
CA GLN A 259 -2.29 -23.34 -19.38
C GLN A 259 -3.47 -22.81 -20.20
N ASP A 260 -4.62 -23.47 -20.15
CA ASP A 260 -5.85 -23.03 -20.82
C ASP A 260 -6.34 -21.69 -20.26
N GLN A 261 -6.32 -21.54 -18.92
CA GLN A 261 -6.65 -20.29 -18.24
C GLN A 261 -5.70 -19.17 -18.66
N TYR A 262 -4.39 -19.43 -18.66
CA TYR A 262 -3.40 -18.46 -19.10
C TYR A 262 -3.63 -17.98 -20.54
N ILE A 263 -3.85 -18.92 -21.46
CA ILE A 263 -4.15 -18.60 -22.86
C ILE A 263 -5.45 -17.78 -22.96
N THR A 264 -6.46 -18.12 -22.17
CA THR A 264 -7.73 -17.38 -22.14
C THR A 264 -7.53 -15.94 -21.68
N ILE A 265 -6.73 -15.71 -20.64
CA ILE A 265 -6.36 -14.37 -20.17
C ILE A 265 -5.64 -13.59 -21.27
N LEU A 266 -4.63 -14.18 -21.90
CA LEU A 266 -3.88 -13.51 -22.99
C LEU A 266 -4.76 -13.18 -24.20
N LYS A 267 -5.68 -14.07 -24.58
CA LYS A 267 -6.67 -13.80 -25.64
C LYS A 267 -7.60 -12.64 -25.25
N GLY A 268 -7.98 -12.54 -23.99
CA GLY A 268 -8.78 -11.43 -23.47
C GLY A 268 -8.08 -10.08 -23.62
N VAL A 269 -6.76 -10.02 -23.37
CA VAL A 269 -5.94 -8.82 -23.59
C VAL A 269 -5.90 -8.42 -25.07
N LEU A 270 -5.93 -9.39 -25.98
CA LEU A 270 -5.87 -9.17 -27.43
C LEU A 270 -7.25 -9.04 -28.09
N LYS A 271 -8.35 -8.91 -27.33
CA LYS A 271 -9.72 -8.91 -27.87
C LYS A 271 -10.00 -7.82 -28.92
N ASP A 272 -9.30 -6.69 -28.82
CA ASP A 272 -9.44 -5.55 -29.72
C ASP A 272 -8.53 -5.68 -30.95
N GLU A 273 -7.56 -6.60 -30.91
CA GLU A 273 -6.72 -6.95 -32.05
C GLU A 273 -7.51 -7.89 -32.96
N LYS A 274 -7.62 -7.57 -34.26
CA LYS A 274 -8.36 -8.36 -35.25
C LYS A 274 -7.61 -9.65 -35.63
N ILE A 275 -7.32 -10.49 -34.65
CA ILE A 275 -6.56 -11.72 -34.80
C ILE A 275 -7.53 -12.90 -34.67
N ASP A 276 -7.54 -13.77 -35.67
CA ASP A 276 -8.25 -15.05 -35.60
C ASP A 276 -7.38 -16.08 -34.87
N PHE A 277 -7.80 -16.46 -33.67
CA PHE A 277 -7.11 -17.47 -32.86
C PHE A 277 -7.60 -18.90 -33.11
N THR A 278 -8.44 -19.13 -34.12
CA THR A 278 -8.83 -20.49 -34.53
C THR A 278 -7.64 -21.18 -35.22
N PRO A 279 -7.28 -22.42 -34.82
CA PRO A 279 -6.26 -23.16 -35.55
C PRO A 279 -6.75 -23.41 -36.97
N SER A 280 -6.01 -22.93 -37.97
CA SER A 280 -6.20 -23.36 -39.35
C SER A 280 -5.91 -24.86 -39.40
N VAL A 281 -6.96 -25.66 -39.57
CA VAL A 281 -6.81 -27.07 -39.88
C VAL A 281 -6.32 -27.13 -41.32
N ALA A 282 -5.01 -27.24 -41.50
CA ALA A 282 -4.44 -27.63 -42.77
C ALA A 282 -4.98 -29.04 -43.10
N GLN A 283 -5.99 -29.10 -43.97
CA GLN A 283 -6.41 -30.33 -44.60
C GLN A 283 -5.25 -30.79 -45.49
N SER A 284 -4.41 -31.67 -44.96
CA SER A 284 -3.50 -32.48 -45.77
C SER A 284 -4.34 -33.49 -46.55
N VAL A 285 -4.40 -33.26 -47.86
CA VAL A 285 -4.90 -34.17 -48.90
C VAL A 285 -4.00 -35.40 -49.01
#